data_AF-A0A948BGQ3-F1
#
_entry.id   AF-A0A948BGQ3-F1
#
_cell.length_a   1.000
_cell.length_b   1.000
_cell.length_c   1.000
_cell.angle_alpha   90.00
_cell.angle_beta   90.00
_cell.angle_gamma   90.00
#
_symmetry.space_group_name_H-M   'P 1'
#
loop_
_entity.id
_entity.type
_entity.pdbx_description
1 polymer ?
#
loop_
_entity_poly.entity_id
_entity_poly.type
_entity_poly.pdbx_seq_one_letter_code
_entity_poly.pdbx_strand_id
1 'polypeptide(L)'
;IPSASSIGLRVKLPILQLEHGAVFTSSKSNQISSWYPEKEHGLFTYFFLKHIKDTVEAGREVTVGGLSNALNDVESVNDYSFLLYQRSQQPEVLGDHNLVLVGKE
;
A
#
# COMPACT_ATOMS: atom_id res chain seq x y z
N ILE A 1 8.04 -4.41 -41.30
CA ILE A 1 6.99 -3.56 -41.92
C ILE A 1 7.36 -2.10 -41.66
N PRO A 2 7.87 -1.36 -42.66
CA PRO A 2 8.11 0.07 -42.50
C PRO A 2 6.77 0.80 -42.65
N SER A 3 6.46 1.71 -41.72
CA SER A 3 5.19 2.49 -41.60
C SER A 3 4.14 2.01 -40.59
N ALA A 4 4.55 1.46 -39.44
CA ALA A 4 3.67 1.39 -38.28
C ALA A 4 3.95 2.59 -37.37
N SER A 5 3.06 3.58 -37.34
CA SER A 5 3.04 4.59 -36.28
C SER A 5 2.18 4.04 -35.14
N SER A 6 2.81 3.55 -34.08
CA SER A 6 2.10 3.18 -32.85
C SER A 6 1.48 4.45 -32.26
N ILE A 7 0.18 4.42 -31.97
CA ILE A 7 -0.43 5.46 -31.14
C ILE A 7 0.00 5.17 -29.69
N GLY A 8 1.05 5.86 -29.25
CA GLY A 8 1.49 5.78 -27.86
C GLY A 8 0.47 6.49 -26.99
N LEU A 9 -0.44 5.73 -26.37
CA LEU A 9 -1.32 6.26 -25.32
C LEU A 9 -0.46 6.68 -24.14
N ARG A 10 -0.18 7.97 -24.02
CA ARG A 10 0.50 8.54 -22.87
C ARG A 10 -0.52 8.72 -21.76
N VAL A 11 -0.62 7.71 -20.90
CA VAL A 11 -1.46 7.77 -19.70
C VAL A 11 -0.91 8.87 -18.79
N LYS A 12 -1.61 10.00 -18.71
CA LYS A 12 -1.41 10.97 -17.62
C LYS A 12 -2.11 10.40 -16.41
N LEU A 13 -1.37 9.90 -15.43
CA LEU A 13 -1.92 9.37 -14.19
C LEU A 13 -2.38 10.54 -13.31
N PRO A 14 -3.70 10.82 -13.18
CA PRO A 14 -4.18 11.97 -12.43
C PRO A 14 -3.85 11.87 -10.94
N ILE A 15 -3.64 10.64 -10.45
CA ILE A 15 -3.16 10.33 -9.10
C ILE A 15 -1.78 10.93 -8.79
N LEU A 16 -0.94 11.23 -9.80
CA LEU A 16 0.33 11.96 -9.59
C LEU A 16 0.12 13.46 -9.33
N GLN A 17 -1.12 13.96 -9.47
CA GLN A 17 -1.50 15.36 -9.20
C GLN A 17 -2.28 15.50 -7.88
N LEU A 18 -2.36 14.46 -7.06
CA LEU A 18 -2.95 14.56 -5.73
C LEU A 18 -2.05 15.42 -4.84
N GLU A 19 -2.37 16.72 -4.70
CA GLU A 19 -1.62 17.63 -3.82
C GLU A 19 -1.78 17.27 -2.33
N HIS A 20 -2.96 16.76 -1.94
CA HIS A 20 -3.30 16.44 -0.55
C HIS A 20 -3.96 15.06 -0.46
N GLY A 21 -3.28 14.04 -0.97
CA GLY A 21 -3.80 12.68 -0.95
C GLY A 21 -2.72 11.64 -1.15
N ALA A 22 -3.04 10.42 -0.75
CA ALA A 22 -2.22 9.26 -1.01
C ALA A 22 -3.08 8.09 -1.49
N VAL A 23 -2.48 7.26 -2.34
CA VAL A 23 -3.07 6.02 -2.85
C VAL A 23 -2.23 4.88 -2.35
N PHE A 24 -2.87 3.94 -1.64
CA PHE A 24 -2.28 2.69 -1.23
C PHE A 24 -2.82 1.58 -2.14
N THR A 25 -1.93 0.78 -2.71
CA THR A 25 -2.29 -0.47 -3.39
C THR A 25 -1.92 -1.65 -2.51
N SER A 26 -2.78 -2.67 -2.48
CA SER A 26 -2.55 -3.84 -1.62
C SER A 26 -1.41 -4.76 -2.10
N SER A 27 -0.98 -4.57 -3.35
CA SER A 27 0.04 -5.36 -4.03
C SER A 27 0.57 -4.61 -5.25
N LYS A 28 1.73 -5.02 -5.77
CA LYS A 28 2.20 -4.58 -7.08
C LYS A 28 1.26 -5.04 -8.19
N SER A 29 1.36 -4.39 -9.34
CA SER A 29 0.54 -4.66 -10.53
C SER A 29 0.58 -6.12 -11.04
N ASN A 30 1.68 -6.83 -10.79
CA ASN A 30 1.88 -8.23 -11.17
C ASN A 30 1.77 -9.23 -10.00
N GLN A 31 1.26 -8.79 -8.85
CA GLN A 31 1.11 -9.58 -7.64
C GLN A 31 -0.37 -9.73 -7.26
N ILE A 32 -0.68 -10.78 -6.50
CA ILE A 32 -2.05 -11.06 -6.06
C ILE A 32 -2.26 -10.47 -4.67
N SER A 33 -3.36 -9.74 -4.49
CA SER A 33 -3.84 -9.35 -3.17
C SER A 33 -4.51 -10.54 -2.48
N SER A 34 -3.90 -11.01 -1.40
CA SER A 34 -4.26 -12.25 -0.73
C SER A 34 -5.20 -12.03 0.45
N TRP A 35 -5.98 -13.05 0.74
CA TRP A 35 -6.82 -13.12 1.94
C TRP A 35 -5.97 -13.38 3.19
N TYR A 36 -6.39 -12.95 4.39
CA TYR A 36 -5.90 -13.49 5.67
C TYR A 36 -7.03 -14.23 6.41
N PRO A 37 -7.24 -15.54 6.15
CA PRO A 37 -8.42 -16.26 6.59
C PRO A 37 -8.66 -16.22 8.11
N GLU A 38 -7.58 -16.36 8.89
CA GLU A 38 -7.65 -16.35 10.36
C GLU A 38 -8.11 -15.00 10.93
N LYS A 39 -7.92 -13.90 10.20
CA LYS A 39 -8.25 -12.55 10.64
C LYS A 39 -9.50 -11.98 9.97
N GLU A 40 -10.14 -12.74 9.08
CA GLU A 40 -11.36 -12.34 8.39
C GLU A 40 -11.27 -10.95 7.70
N HIS A 41 -10.05 -10.48 7.35
CA HIS A 41 -9.79 -9.42 6.37
C HIS A 41 -8.78 -9.81 5.27
N GLY A 42 -8.77 -9.06 4.16
CA GLY A 42 -7.64 -9.11 3.22
C GLY A 42 -6.32 -8.85 3.95
N LEU A 43 -5.24 -9.52 3.54
CA LEU A 43 -3.96 -9.49 4.24
C LEU A 43 -3.42 -8.07 4.39
N PHE A 44 -3.44 -7.30 3.31
CA PHE A 44 -3.12 -5.87 3.33
C PHE A 44 -4.01 -5.10 4.31
N THR A 45 -5.33 -5.28 4.23
CA THR A 45 -6.30 -4.55 5.05
C THR A 45 -6.08 -4.81 6.55
N TYR A 46 -5.78 -6.06 6.93
CA TYR A 46 -5.47 -6.41 8.31
C TYR A 46 -4.26 -5.60 8.83
N PHE A 47 -3.13 -5.65 8.12
CA PHE A 47 -1.92 -4.93 8.54
C PHE A 47 -2.09 -3.42 8.49
N PHE A 48 -2.78 -2.89 7.48
CA PHE A 48 -3.09 -1.47 7.38
C PHE A 48 -3.83 -0.96 8.62
N LEU A 49 -4.92 -1.63 9.01
CA LEU A 49 -5.70 -1.26 10.19
C LEU A 49 -4.93 -1.50 11.49
N LYS A 50 -4.19 -2.61 11.58
CA LYS A 50 -3.32 -2.91 12.73
C LYS A 50 -2.32 -1.78 12.98
N HIS A 51 -1.61 -1.33 11.95
CA HIS A 51 -0.60 -0.27 12.11
C HIS A 51 -1.20 1.09 12.43
N ILE A 52 -2.38 1.42 11.90
CA ILE A 52 -3.12 2.63 12.32
C ILE A 52 -3.39 2.56 13.83
N LYS A 53 -3.99 1.45 14.28
CA LYS A 53 -4.30 1.24 15.69
C LYS A 53 -3.06 1.33 16.58
N ASP A 54 -2.02 0.56 16.27
CA ASP A 54 -0.79 0.52 17.07
C ASP A 54 -0.10 1.89 17.14
N THR A 55 -0.20 2.70 16.06
CA THR A 55 0.40 4.03 16.01
C THR A 55 -0.37 5.03 16.88
N VAL A 56 -1.71 5.00 16.81
CA VAL A 56 -2.59 5.83 17.64
C VAL A 56 -2.45 5.47 19.11
N GLU A 57 -2.46 4.17 19.46
CA GLU A 57 -2.28 3.70 20.85
C GLU A 57 -0.90 4.08 21.42
N ALA A 58 0.10 4.27 20.56
CA ALA A 58 1.41 4.78 20.94
C ALA A 58 1.47 6.31 21.07
N GLY A 59 0.35 7.03 20.90
CA GLY A 59 0.28 8.49 20.96
C GLY A 59 1.04 9.20 19.83
N ARG A 60 1.19 8.52 18.68
CA ARG A 60 1.91 9.04 17.52
C ARG A 60 0.93 9.40 16.40
N GLU A 61 1.36 10.32 15.54
CA GLU A 61 0.63 10.66 14.32
C GLU A 61 0.71 9.51 13.33
N VAL A 62 -0.42 9.24 12.68
CA VAL A 62 -0.46 8.31 11.55
C VAL A 62 -0.11 9.09 10.30
N THR A 63 1.08 8.85 9.75
CA THR A 63 1.52 9.45 8.49
C THR A 63 1.49 8.44 7.35
N VAL A 64 1.34 8.93 6.11
CA VAL A 64 1.40 8.10 4.92
C VAL A 64 2.74 7.34 4.83
N GLY A 65 3.86 8.02 5.10
CA GLY A 65 5.18 7.40 5.13
C GLY A 65 5.32 6.36 6.24
N GLY A 66 4.77 6.63 7.42
CA GLY A 66 4.77 5.67 8.54
C GLY A 66 4.04 4.38 8.20
N LEU A 67 2.85 4.48 7.59
CA LEU A 67 2.10 3.31 7.12
C LEU A 67 2.82 2.58 5.98
N SER A 68 3.37 3.31 5.01
CA SER A 68 4.13 2.72 3.89
C SER A 68 5.30 1.88 4.39
N ASN A 69 6.05 2.39 5.35
CA ASN A 69 7.17 1.69 5.95
C ASN A 69 6.70 0.44 6.71
N ALA A 70 5.69 0.57 7.58
CA ALA A 70 5.20 -0.54 8.39
C ALA A 70 4.60 -1.69 7.55
N LEU A 71 3.91 -1.36 6.46
CA LEU A 71 3.35 -2.34 5.52
C LEU A 71 4.41 -3.12 4.73
N ASN A 72 5.61 -2.56 4.60
CA ASN A 72 6.75 -3.15 3.88
C ASN A 72 7.87 -3.63 4.81
N ASP A 73 7.65 -3.58 6.13
CA ASP A 73 8.59 -4.03 7.15
C ASP A 73 8.55 -5.56 7.30
N VAL A 74 9.43 -6.09 8.15
CA VAL A 74 9.43 -7.49 8.57
C VAL A 74 8.15 -7.85 9.31
N GLU A 75 7.76 -9.12 9.22
CA GLU A 75 6.55 -9.67 9.84
C GLU A 75 5.26 -8.91 9.41
N SER A 76 5.26 -8.42 8.18
CA SER A 76 4.14 -7.68 7.57
C SER A 76 3.60 -8.40 6.33
N VAL A 77 2.95 -7.65 5.43
CA VAL A 77 2.17 -8.18 4.31
C VAL A 77 2.94 -9.20 3.47
N ASN A 78 4.19 -8.91 3.10
CA ASN A 78 4.95 -9.80 2.23
C ASN A 78 5.31 -11.13 2.92
N ASP A 79 5.76 -11.08 4.17
CA ASP A 79 6.20 -12.27 4.90
C ASP A 79 5.02 -13.20 5.15
N TYR A 80 3.88 -12.66 5.58
CA TYR A 80 2.67 -13.45 5.75
C TYR A 80 2.10 -13.99 4.43
N SER A 81 2.25 -13.25 3.33
CA SER A 81 1.86 -13.75 2.00
C SER A 81 2.70 -14.96 1.59
N PHE A 82 4.01 -14.94 1.87
CA PHE A 82 4.88 -16.09 1.65
C PHE A 82 4.54 -17.26 2.56
N LEU A 83 4.28 -17.01 3.85
CA LEU A 83 3.91 -18.05 4.81
C LEU A 83 2.59 -18.76 4.43
N LEU A 84 1.58 -17.99 4.04
CA LEU A 84 0.24 -18.53 3.76
C LEU A 84 0.09 -19.09 2.34
N TYR A 85 0.77 -18.49 1.35
CA TYR A 85 0.49 -18.73 -0.06
C TYR A 85 1.74 -18.95 -0.93
N GLN A 86 2.94 -18.92 -0.34
CA GLN A 86 4.22 -19.11 -1.04
C GLN A 86 4.40 -18.17 -2.25
N ARG A 87 3.92 -16.93 -2.12
CA ARG A 87 4.02 -15.89 -3.16
C ARG A 87 4.19 -14.50 -2.54
N SER A 88 4.77 -13.59 -3.30
CA SER A 88 4.98 -12.20 -2.86
C SER A 88 3.71 -11.36 -2.94
N GLN A 89 3.58 -10.46 -1.96
CA GLN A 89 2.61 -9.37 -1.97
C GLN A 89 3.25 -8.15 -1.31
N GLN A 90 3.57 -7.14 -2.11
CA GLN A 90 4.23 -5.91 -1.67
C GLN A 90 3.28 -4.72 -1.92
N PRO A 91 2.77 -4.08 -0.85
CA PRO A 91 1.97 -2.87 -0.99
C PRO A 91 2.77 -1.71 -1.57
N GLU A 92 2.14 -0.88 -2.41
CA GLU A 92 2.75 0.34 -2.94
C GLU A 92 1.98 1.58 -2.48
N VAL A 93 2.69 2.70 -2.36
CA VAL A 93 2.13 3.98 -1.95
C VAL A 93 2.54 5.06 -2.94
N LEU A 94 1.56 5.86 -3.36
CA LEU A 94 1.74 7.03 -4.22
C LEU A 94 1.16 8.25 -3.53
N GLY A 95 1.85 9.40 -3.54
CA GLY A 95 1.40 10.64 -2.92
C GLY A 95 2.43 11.23 -1.96
N ASP A 96 2.01 12.18 -1.13
CA ASP A 96 2.87 12.81 -0.13
C ASP A 96 3.05 11.92 1.11
N HIS A 97 4.27 11.45 1.36
CA HIS A 97 4.61 10.64 2.53
C HIS A 97 4.58 11.43 3.85
N ASN A 98 4.66 12.76 3.80
CA ASN A 98 4.58 13.62 4.99
C ASN A 98 3.14 13.92 5.41
N LEU A 99 2.15 13.55 4.59
CA LEU A 99 0.74 13.76 4.90
C LEU A 99 0.37 13.01 6.19
N VAL A 100 -0.17 13.76 7.15
CA VAL A 100 -0.76 13.25 8.39
C VAL A 100 -2.20 12.83 8.10
N LEU A 101 -2.52 11.56 8.32
CA LEU A 101 -3.86 10.99 8.17
C LEU A 101 -4.66 11.06 9.47
N VAL A 102 -3.98 10.91 10.61
CA VAL A 102 -4.56 11.04 11.95
C VAL A 102 -3.58 11.82 12.82
N GLY A 103 -4.05 12.95 13.38
CA GLY A 103 -3.26 13.82 14.26
C GLY A 103 -3.12 13.26 15.68
N LYS A 104 -2.33 13.93 16.52
CA LYS A 104 -2.28 13.65 17.96
C LYS A 104 -3.54 14.21 18.63
N GLU A 105 -4.11 13.43 19.54
CA GLU A 105 -5.10 13.93 20.50
C GLU A 105 -4.43 14.76 21.61
#